data_AF-A0A1B6END8-F1
#
_entry.id   AF-A0A1B6END8-F1
#
_cell.length_a   1.000
_cell.length_b   1.000
_cell.length_c   1.000
_cell.angle_alpha   90.00
_cell.angle_beta   90.00
_cell.angle_gamma   90.00
#
_symmetry.space_group_name_H-M   'P 1'
#
loop_
_entity.id
_entity.type
_entity.pdbx_description
1 polymer ?
#
loop_
_entity_poly.entity_id
_entity_poly.type
_entity_poly.pdbx_seq_one_letter_code
_entity_poly.pdbx_strand_id
1 'polypeptide(L)'
;RDCVKDIFSNEYSPVDFKQNLEYTRKNINEWIQMQTRNMIVDCIPEDFLDSSTSLLLVNAVYFKGLWKSEFFEENTSPRDFHMADGSTKQAKMMKQRDSFRA
;
A
#
# COMPACT_ATOMS: atom_id res chain seq x y z
N ARG A 1 -0.87 0.97 29.96
CA ARG A 1 -2.23 1.44 30.30
C ARG A 1 -3.19 0.44 29.68
N ASP A 2 -4.04 -0.19 30.47
CA ASP A 2 -4.78 -1.38 30.07
C ASP A 2 -5.78 -1.10 28.93
N CYS A 3 -6.29 0.14 28.83
CA CYS A 3 -7.20 0.56 27.76
C CYS A 3 -6.71 0.35 26.32
N VAL A 4 -5.40 0.45 26.05
CA VAL A 4 -4.86 0.21 24.69
C VAL A 4 -4.82 -1.28 24.39
N LYS A 5 -4.56 -2.13 25.40
CA LYS A 5 -4.60 -3.58 25.22
C LYS A 5 -6.03 -4.08 25.04
N ASP A 6 -6.98 -3.46 25.74
CA ASP A 6 -8.39 -3.86 25.67
C ASP A 6 -9.03 -3.51 24.32
N ILE A 7 -8.63 -2.40 23.68
CA ILE A 7 -9.21 -1.93 22.41
C ILE A 7 -8.37 -2.37 21.20
N PHE A 8 -7.04 -2.42 21.32
CA PHE A 8 -6.11 -2.60 20.20
C PHE A 8 -5.22 -3.82 20.37
N SER A 9 -5.68 -4.86 21.09
CA SER A 9 -4.84 -6.03 21.46
C SER A 9 -4.12 -6.69 20.29
N ASN A 10 -4.70 -6.62 19.10
CA ASN A 10 -4.16 -7.18 17.86
C ASN A 10 -3.44 -6.16 16.97
N GLU A 11 -3.39 -4.88 17.39
CA GLU A 11 -2.87 -3.74 16.63
C GLU A 11 -1.67 -3.05 17.32
N TYR A 12 -1.23 -3.56 18.49
CA TYR A 12 -0.01 -3.12 19.15
C TYR A 12 1.04 -4.24 19.16
N SER A 13 2.29 -3.88 18.87
CA SER A 13 3.43 -4.80 18.97
C SER A 13 4.60 -4.11 19.66
N PRO A 14 5.13 -4.64 20.77
CA PRO A 14 6.36 -4.12 21.36
C PRO A 14 7.54 -4.51 20.46
N VAL A 15 8.35 -3.52 20.11
CA VAL A 15 9.54 -3.70 19.26
C VAL A 15 10.74 -2.97 19.87
N ASP A 16 11.95 -3.31 19.41
CA ASP A 16 13.20 -2.73 19.91
C ASP A 16 13.86 -1.84 18.85
N PHE A 17 13.66 -0.53 18.97
CA PHE A 17 14.32 0.47 18.13
C PHE A 17 15.74 0.81 18.59
N LYS A 18 16.19 0.37 19.78
CA LYS A 18 17.47 0.79 20.36
C LYS A 18 18.62 -0.16 20.04
N GLN A 19 18.44 -1.46 20.28
CA GLN A 19 19.55 -2.41 20.12
C GLN A 19 19.56 -3.06 18.74
N ASN A 20 18.39 -3.27 18.14
CA ASN A 20 18.23 -4.05 16.91
C ASN A 20 17.39 -3.31 15.85
N LEU A 21 17.71 -2.05 15.59
CA LEU A 21 16.93 -1.16 14.73
C LEU A 21 16.66 -1.74 13.34
N GLU A 22 17.68 -2.21 12.63
CA GLU A 22 17.52 -2.76 11.28
C GLU A 22 16.68 -4.05 11.24
N TYR A 23 16.85 -4.90 12.26
CA TYR A 23 16.03 -6.10 12.39
C TYR A 23 14.56 -5.73 12.65
N THR A 24 14.31 -4.78 13.56
CA THR A 24 12.98 -4.25 13.83
C THR A 24 12.35 -3.63 12.58
N ARG A 25 13.09 -2.81 11.83
CA ARG A 25 12.63 -2.21 10.57
C ARG A 25 12.21 -3.27 9.55
N LYS A 26 13.03 -4.30 9.35
CA LYS A 26 12.72 -5.42 8.44
C LYS A 26 11.47 -6.18 8.88
N ASN A 27 11.35 -6.52 10.16
CA ASN A 27 10.16 -7.20 10.67
C ASN A 27 8.87 -6.40 10.44
N ILE A 28 8.92 -5.07 10.60
CA ILE A 28 7.75 -4.21 10.35
C ILE A 28 7.41 -4.21 8.86
N ASN A 29 8.40 -4.08 7.96
CA ASN A 29 8.18 -4.16 6.52
C ASN A 29 7.64 -5.53 6.08
N GLU A 30 8.17 -6.63 6.61
CA GLU A 30 7.66 -7.99 6.36
C GLU A 30 6.21 -8.14 6.83
N TRP A 31 5.87 -7.59 7.99
CA TRP A 31 4.50 -7.58 8.47
C TRP A 31 3.57 -6.77 7.55
N ILE A 32 3.95 -5.56 7.13
CA ILE A 32 3.18 -4.74 6.17
C ILE A 32 2.99 -5.50 4.85
N GLN A 33 4.05 -6.10 4.35
CA GLN A 33 4.04 -6.89 3.12
C GLN A 33 3.05 -8.05 3.23
N MET A 34 3.07 -8.79 4.33
CA MET A 34 2.14 -9.88 4.57
C MET A 34 0.69 -9.40 4.64
N GLN A 35 0.41 -8.31 5.39
CA GLN A 35 -0.95 -7.77 5.50
C GLN A 35 -1.50 -7.25 4.16
N THR A 36 -0.61 -6.80 3.28
CA THR A 36 -0.97 -6.21 1.98
C THR A 36 -0.84 -7.19 0.82
N ARG A 37 -0.74 -8.51 1.10
CA ARG A 37 -0.60 -9.57 0.08
C ARG A 37 0.56 -9.34 -0.88
N ASN A 38 1.69 -8.89 -0.33
CA ASN A 38 2.92 -8.54 -1.04
C ASN A 38 2.84 -7.33 -1.96
N MET A 39 1.80 -6.49 -1.83
CA MET A 39 1.59 -5.35 -2.72
C MET A 39 2.25 -4.07 -2.23
N ILE A 40 2.52 -3.96 -0.93
CA ILE A 40 3.30 -2.87 -0.34
C ILE A 40 4.55 -3.50 0.27
N VAL A 41 5.70 -3.22 -0.35
CA VAL A 41 7.01 -3.74 0.06
C VAL A 41 7.89 -2.56 0.44
N ASP A 42 8.75 -2.74 1.44
CA ASP A 42 9.71 -1.72 1.90
C ASP A 42 9.07 -0.36 2.20
N CYS A 43 7.91 -0.39 2.87
CA CYS A 43 7.17 0.82 3.26
C CYS A 43 8.00 1.76 4.15
N ILE A 44 8.87 1.19 4.99
CA ILE A 44 9.80 1.91 5.86
C ILE A 44 11.20 1.81 5.24
N PRO A 45 11.70 2.88 4.59
CA PRO A 45 13.02 2.86 3.98
C PRO A 45 14.12 2.84 5.04
N GLU A 46 15.34 2.55 4.60
CA GLU A 46 16.54 2.72 5.41
C GLU A 46 16.65 4.16 5.93
N ASP A 47 17.26 4.34 7.10
CA ASP A 47 17.44 5.62 7.79
C ASP A 47 16.15 6.39 8.19
N PHE A 48 14.95 5.81 7.97
CA PHE A 48 13.69 6.42 8.40
C PHE A 48 13.49 6.36 9.93
N LEU A 49 13.98 5.28 10.56
CA LEU A 49 13.93 5.08 12.01
C LEU A 49 15.34 5.25 12.58
N ASP A 50 15.41 5.63 13.85
CA ASP A 50 16.65 5.73 14.61
C ASP A 50 16.46 5.24 16.06
N SER A 51 17.55 5.19 16.84
CA SER A 51 17.52 4.74 18.24
C SER A 51 16.76 5.68 19.20
N SER A 52 16.40 6.88 18.75
CA SER A 52 15.55 7.82 19.47
C SER A 52 14.05 7.56 19.25
N THR A 53 13.70 6.78 18.21
CA THR A 53 12.34 6.41 17.88
C THR A 53 11.69 5.65 19.04
N SER A 54 10.59 6.20 19.56
CA SER A 54 9.88 5.65 20.72
C SER A 54 8.54 5.01 20.37
N LEU A 55 7.92 5.42 19.26
CA LEU A 55 6.64 4.92 18.78
C LEU A 55 6.56 5.08 17.26
N LEU A 56 6.01 4.06 16.59
CA LEU A 56 5.68 4.11 15.18
C LEU A 56 4.21 3.72 15.00
N LEU A 57 3.46 4.57 14.30
CA LEU A 57 2.09 4.26 13.87
C LEU A 57 2.09 3.99 12.37
N VAL A 58 1.58 2.83 11.97
CA VAL A 58 1.58 2.38 10.58
C VAL A 58 0.13 2.16 10.10
N ASN A 59 -0.18 2.67 8.92
CA ASN A 59 -1.41 2.34 8.20
C ASN A 59 -1.07 2.01 6.74
N ALA A 60 -1.33 0.77 6.32
CA ALA A 60 -1.06 0.29 4.97
C ALA A 60 -2.28 -0.47 4.44
N VAL A 61 -2.82 -0.03 3.31
CA VAL A 61 -4.07 -0.57 2.76
C VAL A 61 -3.87 -0.93 1.29
N TYR A 62 -4.22 -2.17 0.94
CA TYR A 62 -4.28 -2.65 -0.44
C TYR A 62 -5.72 -3.01 -0.82
N PHE A 63 -6.18 -2.51 -1.96
CA PHE A 63 -7.51 -2.80 -2.49
C PHE A 63 -7.43 -3.30 -3.93
N LYS A 64 -8.07 -4.44 -4.19
CA LYS A 64 -8.33 -4.98 -5.53
C LYS A 64 -9.78 -5.37 -5.62
N GLY A 65 -10.58 -4.52 -6.26
CA GLY A 65 -11.99 -4.75 -6.50
C GLY A 65 -12.26 -5.38 -7.86
N LEU A 66 -13.35 -6.12 -7.95
CA LEU A 66 -13.96 -6.49 -9.23
C LEU A 66 -14.91 -5.38 -9.66
N TRP A 67 -14.91 -5.09 -10.96
CA TRP A 67 -15.88 -4.18 -11.52
C TRP A 67 -17.25 -4.85 -11.55
N LYS A 68 -18.31 -4.07 -11.30
CA LYS A 68 -19.68 -4.56 -11.53
C LYS A 68 -19.96 -4.84 -13.00
N SER A 69 -19.44 -3.97 -13.87
CA SER A 69 -19.41 -4.16 -15.33
C SER A 69 -17.94 -4.22 -15.75
N GLU A 70 -17.45 -5.43 -16.01
CA GLU A 70 -16.06 -5.70 -16.32
C GLU A 70 -15.68 -5.25 -17.75
N PHE A 71 -14.40 -4.98 -17.95
CA PHE A 71 -13.86 -4.69 -19.27
C PHE A 71 -13.41 -5.99 -19.92
N PHE A 72 -13.80 -6.22 -21.17
CA PHE A 72 -13.23 -7.31 -21.97
C PHE A 72 -11.79 -6.97 -22.36
N GLU A 73 -10.85 -7.88 -22.09
CA GLU A 73 -9.42 -7.66 -22.33
C GLU A 73 -9.12 -7.36 -23.80
N GLU A 74 -9.85 -7.98 -24.74
CA GLU A 74 -9.76 -7.78 -26.19
C GLU A 74 -9.97 -6.33 -26.63
N ASN A 75 -10.73 -5.57 -25.84
CA ASN A 75 -11.00 -4.15 -26.10
C ASN A 75 -9.92 -3.22 -25.51
N THR A 76 -8.91 -3.77 -24.83
CA THR A 76 -7.79 -3.01 -24.26
C THR A 76 -6.69 -2.85 -25.31
N SER A 77 -6.39 -1.61 -25.68
CA SER A 77 -5.38 -1.29 -26.70
C SER A 77 -4.50 -0.11 -26.28
N PRO A 78 -3.23 -0.03 -26.73
CA PRO A 78 -2.41 1.17 -26.55
C PRO A 78 -3.10 2.43 -27.10
N ARG A 79 -3.15 3.49 -26.31
CA ARG A 79 -3.65 4.82 -26.68
C ARG A 79 -2.77 5.90 -26.06
N ASP A 80 -2.78 7.08 -26.65
CA ASP A 80 -2.13 8.26 -26.09
C ASP A 80 -2.80 8.68 -24.78
N PHE A 81 -1.98 8.89 -23.75
CA PHE A 81 -2.33 9.51 -22.48
C PHE A 81 -1.55 10.82 -22.37
N HIS A 82 -2.27 11.93 -22.33
CA HIS A 82 -1.71 13.26 -22.21
C HIS A 82 -1.50 13.59 -20.72
N MET A 83 -0.24 13.75 -20.31
CA MET A 83 0.12 14.02 -18.94
C MET A 83 -0.01 15.52 -18.61
N ALA A 84 -0.07 15.85 -17.32
CA ALA A 84 -0.24 17.23 -16.84
C ALA A 84 0.93 18.15 -17.23
N ASP A 85 2.12 17.59 -17.47
CA ASP A 85 3.30 18.32 -17.93
C ASP A 85 3.29 18.61 -19.45
N GLY A 86 2.21 18.22 -20.15
CA GLY A 86 2.05 18.40 -21.60
C GLY A 86 2.69 17.29 -22.45
N SER A 87 3.44 16.37 -21.86
CA SER A 87 4.00 15.23 -22.59
C SER A 87 2.97 14.12 -22.80
N THR A 88 3.25 13.22 -23.75
CA THR A 88 2.35 12.12 -24.11
C THR A 88 3.04 10.78 -23.92
N LYS A 89 2.32 9.81 -23.35
CA LYS A 89 2.77 8.42 -23.20
C LYS A 89 1.71 7.45 -23.67
N GLN A 90 2.13 6.30 -24.18
CA GLN A 90 1.23 5.21 -24.52
C GLN A 90 0.81 4.45 -23.27
N ALA A 91 -0.50 4.29 -23.07
CA ALA A 91 -1.09 3.51 -21.98
C ALA A 91 -2.03 2.43 -22.55
N LYS A 92 -2.12 1.27 -21.88
CA LYS A 92 -3.11 0.24 -22.20
C LYS A 92 -4.49 0.73 -21.77
N MET A 93 -5.24 1.31 -22.70
CA MET A 93 -6.54 1.90 -22.41
C MET A 93 -7.64 0.86 -22.53
N MET A 94 -8.33 0.58 -21.41
CA MET A 94 -9.51 -0.29 -21.39
C MET A 94 -10.73 0.43 -22.00
N LYS A 95 -11.65 -0.31 -22.61
CA LYS A 95 -12.85 0.26 -23.23
C LYS A 95 -14.06 -0.66 -23.07
N GLN A 96 -15.21 -0.08 -22.71
CA GLN A 96 -16.51 -0.75 -22.70
C GLN A 96 -17.62 0.23 -23.09
N ARG A 97 -18.82 -0.29 -23.38
CA ARG A 97 -20.03 0.49 -23.59
C ARG A 97 -21.15 -0.15 -22.78
N ASP A 98 -21.69 0.59 -21.83
CA ASP A 98 -22.83 0.18 -21.01
C ASP A 98 -23.53 1.43 -20.43
N SER A 99 -24.63 1.24 -19.71
CA SER A 99 -25.34 2.28 -18.98
C SER A 99 -24.70 2.53 -17.62
N PHE A 100 -24.07 3.69 -17.45
CA PHE A 100 -23.48 4.13 -16.19
C PHE A 100 -24.28 5.29 -15.59
N ARG A 101 -24.26 5.42 -14.25
CA ARG A 101 -24.82 6.61 -13.59
C ARG A 101 -23.95 7.81 -13.95
N ALA A 102 -24.59 8.89 -14.36
CA ALA A 102 -23.97 10.20 -14.56
C ALA A 102 -23.80 10.93 -13.22
#